data_AF-A0A419J479-F1
#
_entry.id   AF-A0A419J479-F1
#
_cell.length_a   1.000
_cell.length_b   1.000
_cell.length_c   1.000
_cell.angle_alpha   90.00
_cell.angle_beta   90.00
_cell.angle_gamma   90.00
#
_symmetry.space_group_name_H-M   'P 1'
#
loop_
_entity.id
_entity.type
_entity.pdbx_description
1 polymer ?
#
loop_
_entity_poly.entity_id
_entity_poly.type
_entity_poly.pdbx_seq_one_letter_code
_entity_poly.pdbx_strand_id
1 'polypeptide(L)'
;MRENYNDYVSISKLVEILISLMPSGIPNKRLFSFFLNILHTVRASDSQSRDALHLITQIRLLAAIGYAPRLKGCGRCGNESLDFYPDSGTTLCSRCAVTPEKAGKPFMRINNKVIHFYMHSIEWPIHISNRLKPAPQTLTELSGLLDKHLTFLLSKKLKSSEFLTHSCRC
;
A
#
# COMPACT_ATOMS: atom_id res chain seq x y z
N MET A 1 12.41 -7.15 -21.70
CA MET A 1 11.44 -8.21 -21.32
C MET A 1 11.02 -8.18 -19.84
N ARG A 2 11.92 -7.95 -18.86
CA ARG A 2 11.57 -7.87 -17.43
C ARG A 2 10.62 -6.72 -17.04
N GLU A 3 10.76 -5.56 -17.67
CA GLU A 3 9.93 -4.38 -17.42
C GLU A 3 8.42 -4.66 -17.55
N ASN A 4 8.02 -5.36 -18.60
CA ASN A 4 6.61 -5.70 -18.84
C ASN A 4 6.07 -6.72 -17.82
N TYR A 5 6.95 -7.55 -17.24
CA TYR A 5 6.56 -8.54 -16.25
C TYR A 5 6.22 -7.91 -14.89
N ASN A 6 7.06 -7.00 -14.39
CA ASN A 6 6.79 -6.32 -13.11
C ASN A 6 5.53 -5.45 -13.20
N ASP A 7 5.33 -4.76 -14.33
CA ASP A 7 4.11 -3.99 -14.59
C ASP A 7 2.88 -4.92 -14.59
N TYR A 8 2.97 -6.07 -15.27
CA TYR A 8 1.91 -7.07 -15.28
C TYR A 8 1.57 -7.59 -13.87
N VAL A 9 2.58 -7.96 -13.07
CA VAL A 9 2.37 -8.47 -11.70
C VAL A 9 1.76 -7.38 -10.81
N SER A 10 2.25 -6.14 -10.94
CA SER A 10 1.72 -4.99 -10.20
C SER A 10 0.25 -4.73 -10.52
N ILE A 11 -0.11 -4.66 -11.81
CA ILE A 11 -1.50 -4.49 -12.26
C ILE A 11 -2.36 -5.68 -11.80
N SER A 12 -1.85 -6.91 -11.89
CA SER A 12 -2.55 -8.11 -11.43
C SER A 12 -2.84 -8.05 -9.93
N LYS A 13 -1.91 -7.54 -9.13
CA LYS A 13 -2.12 -7.29 -7.69
C LYS A 13 -3.24 -6.30 -7.43
N LEU A 14 -3.29 -5.20 -8.18
CA LEU A 14 -4.38 -4.21 -8.07
C LEU A 14 -5.75 -4.82 -8.40
N VAL A 15 -5.81 -5.64 -9.45
CA VAL A 15 -7.03 -6.36 -9.84
C VAL A 15 -7.44 -7.38 -8.78
N GLU A 16 -6.48 -8.15 -8.23
CA GLU A 16 -6.76 -9.13 -7.17
C GLU A 16 -7.28 -8.45 -5.90
N ILE A 17 -6.71 -7.30 -5.51
CA ILE A 17 -7.21 -6.47 -4.40
C ILE A 17 -8.65 -6.03 -4.66
N LEU A 18 -8.93 -5.51 -5.86
CA LEU A 18 -10.28 -5.08 -6.22
C LEU A 18 -11.30 -6.22 -6.10
N ILE A 19 -11.02 -7.36 -6.74
CA ILE A 19 -11.93 -8.51 -6.76
C ILE A 19 -12.14 -9.07 -5.34
N SER A 20 -11.12 -8.97 -4.48
CA SER A 20 -11.20 -9.50 -3.12
C SER A 20 -11.92 -8.57 -2.12
N LEU A 21 -11.90 -7.25 -2.34
CA LEU A 21 -12.44 -6.26 -1.39
C LEU A 21 -13.73 -5.57 -1.86
N MET A 22 -14.02 -5.58 -3.16
CA MET A 22 -15.21 -4.92 -3.70
C MET A 22 -16.33 -5.92 -3.94
N PRO A 23 -17.58 -5.59 -3.55
CA PRO A 23 -18.74 -6.39 -3.92
C PRO A 23 -18.95 -6.38 -5.44
N SER A 24 -19.40 -7.52 -5.98
CA SER A 24 -19.73 -7.65 -7.39
C SER A 24 -21.04 -6.93 -7.74
N GLY A 25 -21.18 -6.54 -9.02
CA GLY A 25 -22.43 -6.02 -9.55
C GLY A 25 -22.71 -4.53 -9.29
N ILE A 26 -21.80 -3.80 -8.64
CA ILE A 26 -21.94 -2.35 -8.40
C ILE A 26 -21.06 -1.57 -9.38
N PRO A 27 -21.64 -0.82 -10.34
CA PRO A 27 -20.87 0.03 -11.22
C PRO A 27 -20.11 1.10 -10.43
N ASN A 28 -18.78 1.15 -10.61
CA ASN A 28 -17.95 2.18 -10.01
C ASN A 28 -17.11 2.89 -11.08
N LYS A 29 -17.69 3.91 -11.70
CA LYS A 29 -17.04 4.72 -12.76
C LYS A 29 -15.71 5.32 -12.27
N ARG A 30 -15.64 5.73 -11.00
CA ARG A 30 -14.44 6.30 -10.41
C ARG A 30 -13.30 5.28 -10.35
N LEU A 31 -13.57 4.04 -9.93
CA LEU A 31 -12.57 2.97 -9.94
C LEU A 31 -12.17 2.57 -11.36
N PHE A 32 -13.12 2.53 -12.30
CA PHE A 32 -12.80 2.26 -13.70
C PHE A 32 -11.87 3.32 -14.29
N SER A 33 -12.19 4.60 -14.12
CA SER A 33 -11.33 5.72 -14.54
C SER A 33 -9.97 5.69 -13.83
N PHE A 34 -9.94 5.34 -12.55
CA PHE A 34 -8.70 5.17 -11.80
C PHE A 34 -7.79 4.10 -12.43
N PHE A 35 -8.34 2.92 -12.77
CA PHE A 35 -7.57 1.86 -13.43
C PHE A 35 -7.08 2.27 -14.82
N LEU A 36 -7.92 2.91 -15.64
CA LEU A 36 -7.50 3.43 -16.94
C LEU A 36 -6.32 4.41 -16.79
N ASN A 37 -6.42 5.34 -15.83
CA ASN A 37 -5.36 6.30 -15.58
C ASN A 37 -4.06 5.62 -15.14
N ILE A 38 -4.14 4.55 -14.33
CA ILE A 38 -2.96 3.77 -13.94
C ILE A 38 -2.30 3.13 -15.16
N LEU A 39 -3.07 2.46 -16.00
CA LEU A 39 -2.56 1.79 -17.21
C LEU A 39 -1.84 2.78 -18.14
N HIS A 40 -2.43 3.96 -18.35
CA HIS A 40 -1.79 5.03 -19.11
C HIS A 40 -0.51 5.55 -18.43
N THR A 41 -0.54 5.73 -17.11
CA THR A 41 0.60 6.25 -16.34
C THR A 41 1.79 5.29 -16.35
N VAL A 42 1.55 3.99 -16.10
CA VAL A 42 2.59 2.95 -16.12
C VAL A 42 3.23 2.87 -17.50
N ARG A 43 2.43 2.93 -18.56
CA ARG A 43 2.93 2.92 -19.94
C ARG A 43 3.79 4.15 -20.28
N ALA A 44 3.50 5.30 -19.69
CA ALA A 44 4.21 6.56 -19.96
C ALA A 44 5.43 6.78 -19.04
N SER A 45 5.57 6.02 -17.96
CA SER A 45 6.64 6.21 -16.96
C SER A 45 8.00 5.67 -17.40
N ASP A 46 9.07 6.34 -16.96
CA ASP A 46 10.43 5.83 -17.09
C ASP A 46 10.67 4.60 -16.20
N SER A 47 11.73 3.83 -16.47
CA SER A 47 12.05 2.62 -15.70
C SER A 47 12.55 2.91 -14.28
N GLN A 48 13.11 4.09 -14.02
CA GLN A 48 13.69 4.45 -12.72
C GLN A 48 12.65 4.70 -11.64
N SER A 49 11.43 5.09 -12.02
CA SER A 49 10.34 5.43 -11.10
C SER A 49 9.27 4.34 -10.95
N ARG A 50 9.41 3.20 -11.64
CA ARG A 50 8.34 2.17 -11.70
C ARG A 50 7.98 1.56 -10.36
N ASP A 51 8.96 1.19 -9.54
CA ASP A 51 8.68 0.57 -8.24
C ASP A 51 7.92 1.52 -7.31
N ALA A 52 8.29 2.80 -7.33
CA ALA A 52 7.56 3.84 -6.60
C ALA A 52 6.14 4.02 -7.16
N LEU A 53 5.99 4.07 -8.48
CA LEU A 53 4.69 4.18 -9.13
C LEU A 53 3.76 3.01 -8.81
N HIS A 54 4.26 1.77 -8.85
CA HIS A 54 3.50 0.57 -8.47
C HIS A 54 2.99 0.68 -7.03
N LEU A 55 3.84 1.13 -6.11
CA LEU A 55 3.46 1.29 -4.71
C LEU A 55 2.46 2.45 -4.51
N ILE A 56 2.67 3.59 -5.17
CA ILE A 56 1.75 4.74 -5.15
C ILE A 56 0.36 4.35 -5.65
N THR A 57 0.30 3.60 -6.75
CA THR A 57 -0.98 3.16 -7.34
C THR A 57 -1.70 2.16 -6.44
N GLN A 58 -0.98 1.25 -5.78
CA GLN A 58 -1.54 0.38 -4.74
C GLN A 58 -2.09 1.17 -3.55
N ILE A 59 -1.33 2.15 -3.04
CA ILE A 59 -1.75 3.02 -1.93
C ILE A 59 -3.03 3.79 -2.31
N ARG A 60 -3.05 4.39 -3.50
CA ARG A 60 -4.20 5.16 -3.98
C ARG A 60 -5.42 4.29 -4.23
N LEU A 61 -5.22 3.05 -4.69
CA LEU A 61 -6.31 2.09 -4.82
C LEU A 61 -6.94 1.87 -3.46
N LEU A 62 -6.14 1.47 -2.47
CA LEU A 62 -6.62 1.23 -1.09
C LEU A 62 -7.32 2.46 -0.51
N ALA A 63 -6.80 3.66 -0.77
CA ALA A 63 -7.45 4.90 -0.35
C ALA A 63 -8.80 5.10 -1.06
N ALA A 64 -8.89 4.82 -2.35
CA ALA A 64 -10.12 4.96 -3.14
C ALA A 64 -11.22 3.98 -2.72
N ILE A 65 -10.85 2.77 -2.27
CA ILE A 65 -11.80 1.74 -1.78
C ILE A 65 -11.99 1.75 -0.26
N GLY A 66 -11.37 2.70 0.46
CA GLY A 66 -11.57 2.88 1.91
C GLY A 66 -10.78 1.93 2.82
N TYR A 67 -9.78 1.22 2.28
CA TYR A 67 -8.95 0.24 3.01
C TYR A 67 -7.51 0.72 3.24
N ALA A 68 -7.20 2.00 2.99
CA ALA A 68 -5.90 2.60 3.25
C ALA A 68 -5.54 2.61 4.75
N PRO A 69 -4.34 2.15 5.16
CA PRO A 69 -3.91 2.19 6.55
C PRO A 69 -3.67 3.62 7.07
N ARG A 70 -4.03 3.89 8.32
CA ARG A 70 -3.80 5.20 8.97
C ARG A 70 -2.44 5.21 9.68
N LEU A 71 -1.43 5.78 9.03
CA LEU A 71 -0.05 5.78 9.55
C LEU A 71 0.34 7.05 10.31
N LYS A 72 -0.37 8.17 10.11
CA LYS A 72 -0.06 9.45 10.75
C LYS A 72 -0.64 9.52 12.16
N GLY A 73 0.21 9.27 13.15
CA GLY A 73 -0.16 9.30 14.57
C GLY A 73 -1.12 8.17 14.96
N CYS A 74 -1.33 8.03 16.26
CA CYS A 74 -2.13 6.97 16.85
C CYS A 74 -3.58 7.06 16.37
N GLY A 75 -4.10 5.99 15.79
CA GLY A 75 -5.48 5.94 15.28
C GLY A 75 -6.57 6.09 16.34
N ARG A 76 -6.22 6.06 17.64
CA ARG A 76 -7.15 6.24 18.77
C ARG A 76 -7.09 7.64 19.39
N CYS A 77 -5.90 8.12 19.75
CA CYS A 77 -5.74 9.39 20.48
C CYS A 77 -4.98 10.48 19.72
N GLY A 78 -4.43 10.19 18.53
CA GLY A 78 -3.68 11.15 17.73
C GLY A 78 -2.22 11.37 18.13
N ASN A 79 -1.78 10.91 19.32
CA ASN A 79 -0.37 11.00 19.72
C ASN A 79 0.56 10.30 18.74
N GLU A 80 1.81 10.75 18.65
CA GLU A 80 2.80 10.11 17.80
C GLU A 80 2.96 8.61 18.10
N SER A 81 3.03 7.82 17.04
CA SER A 81 3.34 6.41 17.11
C SER A 81 3.92 5.92 15.78
N LEU A 82 4.86 5.00 15.90
CA LEU A 82 5.48 4.26 14.81
C LEU A 82 5.16 2.76 14.87
N ASP A 83 4.31 2.34 15.82
CA ASP A 83 3.93 0.94 15.97
C ASP A 83 2.65 0.68 15.17
N PHE A 84 2.80 0.18 13.94
CA PHE A 84 1.70 -0.17 13.06
C PHE A 84 1.14 -1.55 13.39
N TYR A 85 -0.18 -1.63 13.60
CA TYR A 85 -0.90 -2.86 13.91
C TYR A 85 -1.73 -3.26 12.68
N PRO A 86 -1.31 -4.29 11.92
CA PRO A 86 -1.97 -4.70 10.68
C PRO A 86 -3.44 -5.08 10.84
N ASP A 87 -3.80 -5.70 11.97
CA ASP A 87 -5.18 -6.11 12.27
C ASP A 87 -6.14 -4.92 12.42
N SER A 88 -5.62 -3.76 12.81
CA SER A 88 -6.39 -2.53 12.99
C SER A 88 -6.11 -1.47 11.94
N GLY A 89 -5.19 -1.74 11.00
CA GLY A 89 -4.84 -0.83 9.92
C GLY A 89 -4.35 0.53 10.39
N THR A 90 -3.80 0.66 11.60
CA THR A 90 -3.35 1.95 12.14
C THR A 90 -2.15 1.82 13.06
N THR A 91 -1.44 2.92 13.31
CA THR A 91 -0.45 2.98 14.39
C THR A 91 -1.12 3.21 15.75
N LEU A 92 -0.54 2.67 16.82
CA LEU A 92 -1.04 2.86 18.19
C LEU A 92 0.09 3.24 19.14
N CYS A 93 -0.11 4.24 19.99
CA CYS A 93 0.85 4.54 21.05
C CYS A 93 0.78 3.46 22.15
N SER A 94 1.81 3.38 22.99
CA SER A 94 1.89 2.40 24.09
C SER A 94 0.67 2.42 25.00
N ARG A 95 0.12 3.61 25.30
CA ARG A 95 -1.11 3.76 26.11
C ARG A 95 -2.34 3.12 25.45
N CYS A 96 -2.47 3.28 24.13
CA CYS A 96 -3.61 2.80 23.36
C CYS A 96 -3.49 1.33 22.96
N ALA A 97 -2.27 0.77 22.95
CA ALA A 97 -2.00 -0.61 22.59
C ALA A 97 -2.32 -1.61 23.72
N VAL A 98 -2.23 -1.19 24.99
CA VAL A 98 -2.37 -2.06 26.18
C VAL A 98 -3.82 -2.41 26.53
N THR A 99 -4.81 -2.02 25.71
CA THR A 99 -6.20 -2.45 25.93
C THR A 99 -6.32 -3.99 25.89
N PRO A 100 -7.20 -4.61 26.69
CA PRO A 100 -7.33 -6.08 26.78
C PRO A 100 -7.46 -6.78 25.42
N GLU A 101 -8.16 -6.15 24.47
CA GLU A 101 -8.36 -6.66 23.10
C GLU A 101 -7.10 -6.65 22.20
N LYS A 102 -6.03 -5.95 22.62
CA LYS A 102 -4.80 -5.73 21.83
C LYS A 102 -3.52 -6.11 22.55
N ALA A 103 -3.60 -6.50 23.82
CA ALA A 103 -2.46 -7.02 24.57
C ALA A 103 -1.83 -8.21 23.83
N GLY A 104 -0.54 -8.13 23.50
CA GLY A 104 0.20 -9.20 22.82
C GLY A 104 -0.01 -9.32 21.31
N LYS A 105 -0.77 -8.42 20.67
CA LYS A 105 -0.90 -8.43 19.21
C LYS A 105 0.39 -7.99 18.51
N PRO A 106 0.79 -8.65 17.40
CA PRO A 106 2.00 -8.29 16.69
C PRO A 106 1.86 -6.93 16.01
N PHE A 107 2.88 -6.09 16.16
CA PHE A 107 3.01 -4.81 15.45
C PHE A 107 4.28 -4.78 14.61
N MET A 108 4.34 -3.80 13.70
CA MET A 108 5.54 -3.45 12.95
C MET A 108 5.98 -2.06 13.32
N ARG A 109 7.22 -1.92 13.77
CA ARG A 109 7.86 -0.60 13.91
C ARG A 109 8.18 -0.06 12.52
N ILE A 110 7.63 1.10 12.19
CA ILE A 110 7.91 1.84 10.95
C ILE A 110 8.76 3.09 11.25
N ASN A 111 9.10 3.87 10.24
CA ASN A 111 9.82 5.14 10.41
C ASN A 111 9.11 6.30 9.71
N ASN A 112 9.54 7.52 10.02
CA ASN A 112 8.95 8.73 9.46
C ASN A 112 9.08 8.81 7.94
N LYS A 113 10.16 8.26 7.33
CA LYS A 113 10.32 8.28 5.87
C LYS A 113 9.21 7.47 5.17
N VAL A 114 8.87 6.31 5.71
CA VAL A 114 7.72 5.49 5.26
C VAL A 114 6.42 6.27 5.40
N ILE A 115 6.18 6.90 6.55
CA ILE A 115 4.96 7.69 6.79
C ILE A 115 4.87 8.86 5.79
N HIS A 116 5.93 9.65 5.63
CA HIS A 116 5.92 10.80 4.73
C HIS A 116 5.70 10.38 3.27
N PHE A 117 6.42 9.36 2.78
CA PHE A 117 6.21 8.87 1.42
C PHE A 117 4.78 8.34 1.22
N TYR A 118 4.25 7.58 2.19
CA TYR A 118 2.87 7.11 2.17
C TYR A 118 1.85 8.26 2.10
N MET A 119 1.99 9.27 2.97
CA MET A 119 1.08 10.42 2.99
C MET A 119 1.16 11.22 1.68
N HIS A 120 2.37 11.51 1.17
CA HIS A 120 2.55 12.20 -0.11
C HIS A 120 1.99 11.41 -1.30
N SER A 121 1.98 10.07 -1.22
CA SER A 121 1.38 9.21 -2.25
C SER A 121 -0.13 9.39 -2.35
N ILE A 122 -0.79 9.73 -1.25
CA ILE A 122 -2.25 9.94 -1.16
C ILE A 122 -2.61 11.40 -1.43
N GLU A 123 -1.92 12.33 -0.77
CA GLU A 123 -2.32 13.74 -0.68
C GLU A 123 -1.93 14.55 -1.93
N TRP A 124 -0.80 14.22 -2.56
CA TRP A 124 -0.30 15.04 -3.68
C TRP A 124 -1.00 14.69 -5.00
N PRO A 125 -1.06 15.63 -5.96
CA PRO A 125 -1.46 15.32 -7.33
C PRO A 125 -0.58 14.23 -7.95
N ILE A 126 -1.17 13.38 -8.80
CA ILE A 126 -0.48 12.19 -9.37
C ILE A 126 0.81 12.54 -10.13
N HIS A 127 0.80 13.66 -10.86
CA HIS A 127 1.97 14.12 -11.63
C HIS A 127 3.15 14.52 -10.73
N ILE A 128 2.90 14.84 -9.45
CA ILE A 128 3.94 15.12 -8.44
C ILE A 128 4.35 13.82 -7.75
N SER A 129 3.39 12.99 -7.30
CA SER A 129 3.68 11.72 -6.64
C SER A 129 4.54 10.80 -7.52
N ASN A 130 4.28 10.74 -8.84
CA ASN A 130 5.04 9.90 -9.77
C ASN A 130 6.50 10.31 -9.94
N ARG A 131 6.87 11.53 -9.51
CA ARG A 131 8.26 12.02 -9.55
C ARG A 131 9.01 11.74 -8.24
N LEU A 132 8.35 11.18 -7.23
CA LEU A 132 8.98 10.82 -5.97
C LEU A 132 10.02 9.71 -6.20
N LYS A 133 11.22 9.92 -5.66
CA LYS A 133 12.32 8.95 -5.68
C LYS A 133 12.70 8.56 -4.25
N PRO A 134 11.85 7.77 -3.55
CA PRO A 134 12.16 7.30 -2.21
C PRO A 134 13.36 6.35 -2.23
N ALA A 135 14.02 6.20 -1.08
CA ALA A 135 15.08 5.21 -0.94
C ALA A 135 14.50 3.78 -1.11
N PRO A 136 15.25 2.82 -1.69
CA PRO A 136 14.78 1.45 -1.86
C PRO A 136 14.29 0.80 -0.57
N GLN A 137 14.93 1.10 0.57
CA GLN A 137 14.50 0.65 1.90
C GLN A 137 13.08 1.11 2.24
N THR A 138 12.72 2.36 1.91
CA THR A 138 11.37 2.90 2.14
C THR A 138 10.33 2.16 1.30
N LEU A 139 10.66 1.80 0.06
CA LEU A 139 9.79 1.01 -0.80
C LEU A 139 9.59 -0.40 -0.24
N THR A 140 10.67 -1.08 0.17
CA THR A 140 10.61 -2.43 0.73
C THR A 140 9.81 -2.47 2.04
N GLU A 141 10.08 -1.56 2.97
CA GLU A 141 9.35 -1.48 4.24
C GLU A 141 7.86 -1.21 4.02
N LEU A 142 7.52 -0.26 3.14
CA LEU A 142 6.13 0.08 2.87
C LEU A 142 5.40 -1.02 2.10
N SER A 143 6.06 -1.70 1.16
CA SER A 143 5.51 -2.87 0.48
C SER A 143 5.17 -3.99 1.48
N GLY A 144 6.10 -4.31 2.38
CA GLY A 144 5.87 -5.30 3.43
C GLY A 144 4.77 -4.90 4.42
N LEU A 145 4.65 -3.61 4.71
CA LEU A 145 3.55 -3.06 5.52
C LEU A 145 2.19 -3.31 4.84
N LEU A 146 2.05 -2.93 3.57
CA LEU A 146 0.81 -3.09 2.82
C LEU A 146 0.46 -4.57 2.63
N ASP A 147 1.44 -5.44 2.38
CA ASP A 147 1.20 -6.89 2.25
C ASP A 147 0.68 -7.52 3.53
N LYS A 148 1.24 -7.14 4.69
CA LYS A 148 0.71 -7.60 5.98
C LYS A 148 -0.67 -7.02 6.25
N HIS A 149 -0.90 -5.74 6.00
CA HIS A 149 -2.23 -5.12 6.14
C HIS A 149 -3.28 -5.85 5.30
N LEU A 150 -2.99 -6.10 4.02
CA LEU A 150 -3.86 -6.85 3.12
C LEU A 150 -4.07 -8.30 3.56
N THR A 151 -3.02 -8.96 4.06
CA THR A 151 -3.13 -10.34 4.58
C THR A 151 -4.11 -10.40 5.75
N PHE A 152 -4.08 -9.42 6.65
CA PHE A 152 -5.04 -9.33 7.76
C PHE A 152 -6.46 -9.02 7.25
N LEU A 153 -6.61 -8.05 6.35
CA LEU A 153 -7.93 -7.71 5.78
C LEU A 153 -8.59 -8.89 5.04
N LEU A 154 -7.80 -9.67 4.30
CA LEU A 154 -8.30 -10.75 3.45
C LEU A 154 -8.29 -12.12 4.15
N SER A 155 -7.67 -12.22 5.32
CA SER A 155 -7.37 -13.50 6.01
C SER A 155 -6.61 -14.52 5.13
N LYS A 156 -5.94 -14.04 4.08
CA LYS A 156 -5.12 -14.83 3.15
C LYS A 156 -4.09 -13.91 2.49
N LYS A 157 -3.01 -14.49 1.98
CA LYS A 157 -2.07 -13.75 1.12
C LYS A 157 -2.65 -13.57 -0.28
N LEU A 158 -2.29 -12.47 -0.92
CA LEU A 158 -2.53 -12.27 -2.35
C LEU A 158 -1.61 -13.19 -3.15
N LYS A 159 -2.16 -13.86 -4.16
CA LYS A 159 -1.38 -14.73 -5.06
C LYS A 159 -0.37 -13.92 -5.84
N SER A 160 -0.75 -12.72 -6.29
CA SER A 160 0.13 -11.81 -7.01
C SER A 160 1.40 -11.44 -6.23
N SER A 161 1.35 -11.44 -4.89
CA SER A 161 2.50 -11.07 -4.05
C SER A 161 3.61 -12.11 -4.09
N GLU A 162 3.32 -13.37 -4.42
CA GLU A 162 4.33 -14.43 -4.56
C GLU A 162 5.26 -14.19 -5.75
N PHE A 163 4.75 -13.53 -6.80
CA PHE A 163 5.50 -13.25 -8.02
C PHE A 163 6.43 -12.04 -7.92
N LEU A 164 6.24 -11.18 -6.90
CA LEU A 164 7.12 -10.03 -6.63
C LEU A 164 8.39 -10.44 -5.86
N THR A 165 8.35 -11.53 -5.09
CA THR A 165 9.47 -11.99 -4.27
C THR A 165 10.59 -12.74 -5.03
N HIS A 166 10.35 -13.11 -6.29
CA HIS A 166 11.31 -13.90 -7.08
C HIS A 166 12.32 -13.07 -7.89
N SER A 167 12.29 -11.74 -7.79
CA SER A 167 13.12 -10.85 -8.62
C SER A 167 14.29 -10.17 -7.89
N CYS A 168 14.49 -10.43 -6.60
CA CYS A 168 15.64 -9.96 -5.84
C CYS A 168 16.46 -11.13 -5.28
N ARG A 169 17.20 -11.82 -6.14
CA ARG A 169 18.41 -12.52 -5.73
C ARG A 169 19.55 -11.89 -6.52
N CYS A 170 20.39 -11.13 -5.82
CA CYS A 170 21.71 -10.74 -6.30
C CYS A 170 22.54 -11.99 -6.60
#